data_AF-A0A2D8JCQ3-F1
#
_entry.id   AF-A0A2D8JCQ3-F1
#
_cell.length_a   1.000
_cell.length_b   1.000
_cell.length_c   1.000
_cell.angle_alpha   90.00
_cell.angle_beta   90.00
_cell.angle_gamma   90.00
#
_symmetry.space_group_name_H-M   'P 1'
#
loop_
_entity.id
_entity.type
_entity.pdbx_description
1 polymer ?
#
loop_
_entity_poly.entity_id
_entity_poly.type
_entity_poly.pdbx_seq_one_letter_code
_entity_poly.pdbx_strand_id
1 'polypeptide(L)' 'EAELHKIPYMAVVGEREALDSTVAVRERGKGKKQEVMSRDSFVSLIKEKISTRSLT' A
#
# COMPACT_ATOMS: atom_id res chain seq x y z
N GLU A 1 -14.70 -5.61 0.73
CA GLU A 1 -14.25 -6.91 1.26
C GLU A 1 -12.90 -6.88 2.02
N ALA A 2 -11.97 -5.98 1.68
CA ALA A 2 -10.64 -5.94 2.31
C ALA A 2 -10.58 -5.40 3.76
N GLU A 3 -11.57 -4.62 4.22
CA GLU A 3 -11.63 -4.19 5.64
C GLU A 3 -12.01 -5.33 6.61
N LEU A 4 -12.74 -6.35 6.12
CA LEU A 4 -13.11 -7.52 6.94
C LEU A 4 -11.89 -8.41 7.27
N HIS A 5 -10.90 -8.42 6.39
CA HIS A 5 -9.76 -9.33 6.46
C HIS A 5 -8.56 -8.80 7.25
N LYS A 6 -8.72 -7.69 7.98
CA LYS A 6 -7.64 -7.04 8.76
C LYS A 6 -6.38 -6.77 7.93
N ILE A 7 -6.51 -6.52 6.63
CA ILE A 7 -5.35 -6.29 5.76
C ILE A 7 -4.70 -4.95 6.17
N PRO A 8 -3.42 -4.93 6.58
CA PRO A 8 -2.77 -3.70 7.05
C PRO A 8 -2.58 -2.64 5.96
N TYR A 9 -2.45 -3.07 4.70
CA TYR A 9 -2.20 -2.22 3.53
C TYR A 9 -3.09 -2.62 2.37
N MET A 10 -3.82 -1.65 1.80
CA MET A 10 -4.59 -1.85 0.58
C MET A 10 -3.92 -1.09 -0.56
N ALA A 11 -3.47 -1.83 -1.58
CA ALA A 11 -2.97 -1.27 -2.82
C ALA A 11 -4.12 -1.20 -3.84
N VAL A 12 -4.41 0.00 -4.33
CA VAL A 12 -5.37 0.27 -5.41
C VAL A 12 -4.57 0.66 -6.64
N VAL A 13 -4.74 -0.12 -7.70
CA VAL A 13 -4.14 0.13 -9.02
C VAL A 13 -5.28 0.23 -10.02
N GLY A 14 -5.55 1.43 -10.51
CA GLY A 14 -6.45 1.66 -11.64
C GLY A 14 -5.70 1.60 -12.97
N GLU A 15 -6.41 1.83 -14.08
CA GLU A 15 -5.82 1.87 -15.43
C GLU A 15 -4.76 2.95 -15.57
N ARG A 16 -4.98 4.12 -14.95
CA ARG A 16 -4.03 5.22 -14.97
C ARG A 16 -2.77 4.89 -14.17
N GLU A 17 -2.94 4.30 -12.99
CA GLU A 17 -1.82 3.88 -12.15
C GLU A 17 -1.01 2.75 -12.80
N ALA A 18 -1.66 1.85 -13.54
CA ALA A 18 -0.99 0.80 -14.30
C ALA A 18 -0.11 1.36 -15.43
N LEU A 19 -0.57 2.42 -16.12
CA LEU A 19 0.19 3.11 -17.16
C LEU A 19 1.37 3.90 -16.58
N ASP A 20 1.14 4.65 -15.49
CA ASP A 20 2.15 5.48 -14.85
C ASP A 20 3.09 4.69 -13.91
N SER A 21 2.93 3.36 -13.81
CA SER A 21 3.67 2.50 -12.87
C SER A 21 3.61 2.99 -11.42
N THR A 22 2.46 3.53 -11.03
CA THR A 22 2.18 4.01 -9.68
C THR A 22 1.19 3.08 -8.97
N VAL A 23 1.05 3.26 -7.67
CA VAL A 23 0.11 2.51 -6.83
C VAL A 23 -0.39 3.41 -5.72
N ALA A 24 -1.70 3.40 -5.50
CA ALA A 24 -2.33 4.11 -4.40
C ALA A 24 -2.44 3.18 -3.19
N VAL A 25 -1.75 3.51 -2.10
CA VAL A 25 -1.69 2.70 -0.89
C VAL A 25 -2.54 3.34 0.19
N ARG A 26 -3.36 2.53 0.86
CA ARG A 26 -4.16 2.91 2.03
C ARG A 26 -3.77 2.04 3.22
N GLU A 27 -3.30 2.66 4.30
CA GLU A 27 -2.95 1.96 5.55
C GLU A 27 -4.17 1.88 6.48
N ARG A 28 -4.38 0.70 7.10
CA ARG A 28 -5.43 0.51 8.11
C ARG A 28 -5.06 1.25 9.40
N GLY A 29 -5.89 2.21 9.82
CA GLY A 29 -5.74 2.94 11.09
C GLY A 29 -5.20 4.38 10.97
N LYS A 30 -4.66 4.78 9.81
CA LYS A 30 -4.20 6.16 9.55
C LYS A 30 -5.25 7.11 8.94
N GLY A 31 -6.53 6.76 9.04
CA GLY A 31 -7.63 7.55 8.47
C GLY A 31 -7.68 7.48 6.93
N LYS A 32 -8.31 8.48 6.28
CA LYS A 32 -8.49 8.55 4.81
C LYS A 32 -7.22 8.93 4.02
N LYS A 33 -6.02 8.78 4.60
CA LYS A 33 -4.79 9.10 3.86
C LYS A 33 -4.52 8.01 2.83
N GLN A 34 -4.60 8.40 1.56
CA GLN A 34 -4.19 7.62 0.42
C GLN A 34 -2.90 8.26 -0.09
N GLU A 35 -1.81 7.51 -0.06
CA GLU A 35 -0.54 7.94 -0.64
C GLU A 35 -0.36 7.24 -1.99
N VAL A 36 -0.07 8.03 -3.01
CA VAL A 36 0.29 7.51 -4.33
C VAL A 36 1.81 7.49 -4.41
N MET A 37 2.38 6.33 -4.69
CA MET A 37 3.82 6.15 -4.86
C MET A 37 4.11 5.26 -6.07
N SER A 38 5.35 5.24 -6.55
CA SER A 38 5.73 4.30 -7.61
C SER A 38 5.67 2.86 -7.12
N ARG A 39 5.40 1.93 -8.05
CA ARG A 39 5.36 0.50 -7.76
C ARG A 39 6.65 -0.01 -7.11
N ASP A 40 7.80 0.45 -7.59
CA ASP A 40 9.10 0.04 -7.08
C ASP A 40 9.36 0.54 -5.65
N SER A 41 8.98 1.79 -5.38
CA SER A 41 9.05 2.36 -4.02
C SER A 41 8.12 1.62 -3.07
N PHE A 42 6.92 1.26 -3.51
CA PHE A 42 5.98 0.48 -2.70
C PHE A 42 6.52 -0.91 -2.37
N VAL A 43 7.06 -1.63 -3.36
CA VAL A 43 7.64 -2.97 -3.14
C VAL A 43 8.81 -2.89 -2.16
N SER A 44 9.66 -1.88 -2.28
CA SER A 44 10.80 -1.67 -1.38
C SER A 44 10.34 -1.38 0.05
N LEU A 45 9.37 -0.48 0.21
CA LEU A 45 8.80 -0.11 1.49
C LEU A 45 8.07 -1.29 2.17
N ILE A 46 7.33 -2.10 1.42
CA ILE A 46 6.69 -3.32 1.95
C ILE A 46 7.75 -4.35 2.36
N LYS A 47 8.79 -4.57 1.55
CA LYS A 47 9.89 -5.49 1.89
C LYS A 47 10.62 -5.04 3.16
N GLU A 48 10.86 -3.74 3.30
CA GLU A 48 11.45 -3.16 4.51
C GLU A 48 10.54 -3.33 5.72
N LYS A 49 9.23 -3.04 5.60
CA LYS A 49 8.26 -3.25 6.68
C LYS A 49 8.11 -4.72 7.08
N ILE A 50 8.17 -5.65 6.13
CA ILE A 50 8.18 -7.10 6.38
C ILE A 50 9.48 -7.50 7.10
N SER A 51 10.63 -7.02 6.61
CA SER A 51 11.96 -7.30 7.17
C SER A 51 12.11 -6.79 8.60
N THR A 52 11.60 -5.58 8.86
CA THR A 52 11.65 -4.96 10.19
C THR A 52 10.64 -5.57 11.17
N ARG A 53 9.76 -6.48 10.71
CA ARG A 53 8.69 -7.09 11.52
C ARG A 53 7.94 -6.07 12.38
N SER A 54 7.82 -4.82 11.93
CA SER A 54 7.12 -3.76 12.64
C SER A 54 5.62 -3.89 12.41
N LEU A 55 5.06 -5.04 12.80
CA LEU A 55 3.65 -5.24 13.07
C LEU A 55 3.44 -4.93 14.56
N THR A 56 3.57 -3.66 14.92
CA THR A 56 3.21 -3.17 16.26
C THR A 56 2.20 -2.05 16.11
#